data_AF-A0A931AP13-F1
#
_entry.id   AF-A0A931AP13-F1
#
_cell.length_a   1.000
_cell.length_b   1.000
_cell.length_c   1.000
_cell.angle_alpha   90.00
_cell.angle_beta   90.00
_cell.angle_gamma   90.00
#
_symmetry.space_group_name_H-M   'P 1'
#
loop_
_entity.id
_entity.type
_entity.pdbx_description
1 polymer ?
#
loop_
_entity_poly.entity_id
_entity_poly.type
_entity_poly.pdbx_seq_one_letter_code
_entity_poly.pdbx_strand_id
1 'polypeptide(L)'
;MNPRPLTLLIAAAIVALEGLIALGLGLFVGVETLTGAPDDMMTAAAESAFGLLVAAGLLWVAWGGLFRMERWGRSPAVLAQIFMLPVAVTLIQSDQPQLGIPLIVVALAGLVTLLAPPTTHALYGDG
;
A
#
# COMPACT_ATOMS: atom_id res chain seq x y z
N MET A 1 -0.45 4.14 29.56
CA MET A 1 -0.23 4.09 28.09
C MET A 1 -1.53 3.60 27.49
N ASN A 2 -2.30 4.44 26.81
CA ASN A 2 -3.49 3.93 26.11
C ASN A 2 -3.01 2.90 25.08
N PRO A 3 -3.52 1.65 25.12
CA PRO A 3 -3.12 0.66 24.14
C PRO A 3 -3.51 1.16 22.75
N ARG A 4 -2.60 0.98 21.79
CA ARG A 4 -2.88 1.35 20.40
C ARG A 4 -4.09 0.52 19.93
N PRO A 5 -5.12 1.12 19.34
CA PRO A 5 -6.27 0.36 18.89
C PRO A 5 -5.81 -0.66 17.85
N LEU A 6 -6.30 -1.90 17.98
CA LEU A 6 -5.92 -3.01 17.13
C LEU A 6 -6.23 -2.73 15.65
N THR A 7 -7.27 -1.94 15.37
CA THR A 7 -7.61 -1.48 14.00
C THR A 7 -6.51 -0.62 13.38
N LEU A 8 -5.83 0.23 14.15
CA LEU A 8 -4.72 1.05 13.67
C LEU A 8 -3.48 0.20 13.38
N LEU A 9 -3.22 -0.82 14.22
CA LEU A 9 -2.13 -1.76 13.97
C LEU A 9 -2.39 -2.60 12.72
N ILE A 10 -3.62 -3.08 12.51
CA ILE A 10 -4.00 -3.78 11.28
C ILE A 10 -3.84 -2.86 10.07
N ALA A 11 -4.34 -1.62 10.13
CA ALA A 11 -4.19 -0.66 9.05
C ALA A 11 -2.71 -0.39 8.71
N ALA A 12 -1.87 -0.17 9.72
CA ALA A 12 -0.44 0.01 9.54
C ALA A 12 0.23 -1.24 8.94
N ALA A 13 -0.16 -2.44 9.38
CA ALA A 13 0.37 -3.70 8.86
C ALA A 13 -0.03 -3.93 7.40
N ILE A 14 -1.27 -3.62 7.02
CA ILE A 14 -1.75 -3.70 5.64
C ILE A 14 -0.93 -2.76 4.75
N VAL A 15 -0.83 -1.47 5.12
CA VAL A 15 -0.08 -0.49 4.32
C VAL A 15 1.42 -0.84 4.26
N ALA A 16 1.99 -1.38 5.34
CA ALA A 16 3.37 -1.86 5.34
C ALA A 16 3.56 -3.05 4.38
N LEU A 17 2.64 -4.02 4.39
CA LEU A 17 2.68 -5.17 3.50
C LEU A 17 2.59 -4.74 2.03
N GLU A 18 1.69 -3.80 1.72
CA GLU A 18 1.56 -3.22 0.39
C GLU A 18 2.86 -2.53 -0.06
N GLY A 19 3.49 -1.75 0.83
CA GLY A 19 4.79 -1.13 0.58
C GLY A 19 5.90 -2.16 0.34
N LEU A 20 5.91 -3.27 1.08
CA LEU A 20 6.88 -4.35 0.88
C LEU A 20 6.66 -5.10 -0.45
N ILE A 21 5.41 -5.31 -0.85
CA ILE A 21 5.09 -5.92 -2.15
C ILE A 21 5.56 -4.99 -3.28
N ALA A 22 5.24 -3.69 -3.20
CA ALA A 22 5.70 -2.70 -4.16
C ALA A 22 7.24 -2.64 -4.23
N LEU A 23 7.92 -2.78 -3.09
CA LEU A 23 9.38 -2.84 -3.03
C LEU A 23 9.92 -4.05 -3.78
N GLY A 24 9.35 -5.24 -3.51
CA GLY A 24 9.74 -6.48 -4.15
C GLY A 24 9.55 -6.43 -5.66
N LEU A 25 8.40 -5.93 -6.13
CA LEU A 25 8.11 -5.77 -7.56
C LEU A 25 9.04 -4.73 -8.21
N GLY A 26 9.25 -3.58 -7.58
CA GLY A 26 10.15 -2.54 -8.09
C GLY A 26 11.60 -3.03 -8.20
N LEU A 27 12.10 -3.78 -7.20
CA LEU A 27 13.41 -4.42 -7.27
C LEU A 27 13.46 -5.52 -8.34
N PHE A 28 12.42 -6.34 -8.46
CA PHE A 28 12.36 -7.40 -9.48
C PHE A 28 12.49 -6.81 -10.88
N VAL A 29 11.66 -5.81 -11.22
CA VAL A 29 11.74 -5.10 -12.51
C VAL A 29 13.09 -4.42 -12.68
N GLY A 30 13.65 -3.84 -11.62
CA GLY A 30 14.98 -3.22 -11.66
C GLY A 30 16.09 -4.21 -11.98
N VAL A 31 16.08 -5.39 -11.35
CA VAL A 31 17.03 -6.46 -11.62
C VAL A 31 16.83 -7.01 -13.04
N GLU A 32 15.58 -7.21 -13.48
CA GLU A 32 15.26 -7.64 -14.83
C GLU A 32 15.73 -6.62 -15.88
N THR A 33 15.61 -5.32 -15.61
CA THR A 33 16.11 -4.25 -16.48
C THR A 33 17.64 -4.27 -16.60
N LEU A 34 18.34 -4.62 -15.52
CA LEU A 34 19.81 -4.66 -15.48
C LEU A 34 20.40 -5.95 -16.05
N THR A 35 19.67 -7.06 -16.00
CA THR A 35 20.16 -8.40 -16.36
C THR A 35 19.52 -8.95 -17.64
N GLY A 36 18.32 -8.51 -17.98
CA GLY A 36 17.63 -8.79 -19.22
C GLY A 36 17.94 -7.75 -20.29
N ALA A 37 17.62 -8.08 -21.54
CA ALA A 37 17.51 -7.11 -22.62
C ALA A 37 16.02 -6.74 -22.76
N PRO A 38 15.49 -5.79 -21.95
CA PRO A 38 14.11 -5.38 -22.07
C PRO A 38 13.85 -4.78 -23.46
N ASP A 39 12.65 -5.02 -24.00
CA ASP A 39 12.24 -4.45 -25.29
C ASP A 39 12.30 -2.91 -25.28
N ASP A 40 12.09 -2.30 -24.11
CA ASP A 40 12.27 -0.87 -23.86
C ASP A 40 12.86 -0.60 -22.47
N MET A 41 14.14 -0.22 -22.46
CA MET A 41 14.91 0.11 -21.26
C MET A 41 14.32 1.31 -20.48
N MET A 42 13.75 2.31 -21.17
CA MET A 42 13.21 3.51 -20.54
C MET A 42 11.95 3.18 -19.75
N THR A 43 11.06 2.39 -20.35
CA THR A 43 9.80 1.96 -19.72
C THR A 43 10.07 1.10 -18.49
N ALA A 44 10.97 0.10 -18.60
CA ALA A 44 11.31 -0.77 -17.47
C ALA A 44 11.97 -0.01 -16.31
N ALA A 45 12.86 0.95 -16.60
CA ALA A 45 13.47 1.80 -15.58
C ALA A 45 12.43 2.70 -14.88
N ALA A 46 11.47 3.26 -15.63
CA ALA A 46 10.40 4.07 -15.07
C ALA A 46 9.47 3.26 -14.16
N GLU A 47 9.11 2.04 -14.55
CA GLU A 47 8.31 1.11 -13.74
C GLU A 47 9.02 0.74 -12.44
N SER A 48 10.31 0.38 -12.53
CA SER A 48 11.12 0.07 -11.34
C SER A 48 11.20 1.26 -10.39
N ALA A 49 11.53 2.45 -10.91
CA ALA A 49 11.61 3.66 -10.10
C ALA A 49 10.26 4.00 -9.45
N PHE A 50 9.16 3.88 -10.21
CA PHE A 50 7.82 4.08 -9.68
C PHE A 50 7.48 3.11 -8.55
N GLY A 51 7.76 1.81 -8.73
CA GLY A 51 7.57 0.80 -7.69
C GLY A 51 8.34 1.10 -6.40
N LEU A 52 9.61 1.50 -6.53
CA LEU A 52 10.44 1.89 -5.39
C LEU A 52 9.93 3.15 -4.68
N LEU A 53 9.44 4.14 -5.43
CA LEU A 53 8.87 5.37 -4.87
C LEU A 53 7.56 5.09 -4.12
N VAL A 54 6.68 4.27 -4.69
CA VAL A 54 5.44 3.83 -4.03
C VAL A 54 5.78 3.06 -2.75
N ALA A 55 6.74 2.14 -2.81
CA ALA A 55 7.21 1.40 -1.65
C ALA A 55 7.70 2.32 -0.53
N ALA A 56 8.57 3.27 -0.84
CA ALA A 56 9.09 4.23 0.13
C ALA A 56 7.96 5.08 0.74
N GLY A 57 7.01 5.54 -0.08
CA GLY A 57 5.86 6.32 0.35
C GLY A 57 4.96 5.53 1.30
N LEU A 58 4.58 4.30 0.94
CA LEU A 58 3.70 3.46 1.76
C LEU A 58 4.38 3.04 3.08
N LEU A 59 5.66 2.66 3.05
CA LEU A 59 6.41 2.33 4.26
C LEU A 59 6.56 3.55 5.20
N TRP A 60 6.75 4.74 4.64
CA TRP A 60 6.75 5.97 5.42
C TRP A 60 5.36 6.22 6.01
N VAL A 61 4.27 6.09 5.26
CA VAL A 61 2.91 6.26 5.78
C VAL A 61 2.61 5.25 6.89
N ALA A 62 2.98 3.98 6.71
CA ALA A 62 2.79 2.94 7.70
C ALA A 62 3.55 3.24 9.01
N TRP A 63 4.83 3.60 8.92
CA TRP A 63 5.68 3.85 10.07
C TRP A 63 5.50 5.25 10.68
N GLY A 64 5.64 6.28 9.86
CA GLY A 64 5.63 7.68 10.26
C GLY A 64 4.23 8.27 10.44
N GLY A 65 3.24 7.76 9.70
CA GLY A 65 1.85 8.21 9.76
C GLY A 65 1.03 7.39 10.76
N LEU A 66 0.81 6.11 10.44
CA LEU A 66 -0.13 5.26 11.18
C LEU A 66 0.48 4.74 12.49
N PHE A 67 1.69 4.18 12.46
CA PHE A 67 2.31 3.59 13.66
C PHE A 67 2.68 4.63 14.72
N ARG A 68 2.94 5.88 14.31
CA ARG A 68 3.15 7.03 15.20
C ARG A 68 1.88 7.78 15.60
N MET A 69 0.70 7.32 15.15
CA MET A 69 -0.61 7.95 15.44
C MET A 69 -0.73 9.39 14.92
N GLU A 70 -0.10 9.68 13.78
CA GLU A 70 -0.09 11.01 13.17
C GLU A 70 -1.27 11.18 12.20
N ARG A 71 -2.00 12.29 12.34
CA ARG A 71 -3.22 12.61 11.55
C ARG A 71 -3.00 12.58 10.04
N TRP A 72 -1.80 12.96 9.60
CA TRP A 72 -1.48 13.09 8.18
C TRP A 72 -1.41 11.73 7.46
N GLY A 73 -1.21 10.61 8.19
CA GLY A 73 -1.07 9.28 7.58
C GLY A 73 -2.36 8.70 7.00
N ARG A 74 -3.54 9.18 7.44
CA ARG A 74 -4.84 8.62 7.03
C ARG A 74 -5.16 8.89 5.57
N SER A 75 -5.08 10.14 5.12
CA SER A 75 -5.43 10.53 3.76
C SER A 75 -4.63 9.77 2.68
N PRO A 76 -3.28 9.68 2.75
CA PRO A 76 -2.51 8.94 1.77
C PRO A 76 -2.76 7.43 1.86
N ALA A 77 -2.99 6.87 3.05
CA ALA A 77 -3.33 5.45 3.19
C ALA A 77 -4.69 5.11 2.53
N VAL A 78 -5.72 5.93 2.75
CA VAL A 78 -7.03 5.76 2.10
C VAL A 78 -6.91 5.89 0.58
N LEU A 79 -6.11 6.85 0.11
CA LEU A 79 -5.86 7.04 -1.32
C LEU A 79 -5.23 5.79 -1.94
N ALA A 80 -4.21 5.22 -1.29
CA ALA A 80 -3.58 3.98 -1.74
C ALA A 80 -4.61 2.85 -1.89
N GLN A 81 -5.49 2.68 -0.90
CA GLN A 81 -6.51 1.63 -0.96
C GLN A 81 -7.53 1.83 -2.07
N ILE A 82 -7.94 3.08 -2.34
CA ILE A 82 -8.83 3.38 -3.46
C ILE A 82 -8.14 3.07 -4.79
N PHE A 83 -6.85 3.37 -4.94
CA PHE A 83 -6.07 3.04 -6.14
C PHE A 83 -5.82 1.54 -6.32
N MET A 84 -5.79 0.75 -5.25
CA MET A 84 -5.66 -0.71 -5.37
C MET A 84 -6.89 -1.36 -5.98
N LEU A 85 -8.09 -0.79 -5.81
CA LEU A 85 -9.32 -1.34 -6.38
C LEU A 85 -9.30 -1.42 -7.93
N PRO A 86 -9.01 -0.34 -8.69
CA PRO A 86 -8.92 -0.44 -10.14
C PRO A 86 -7.79 -1.37 -10.59
N VAL A 87 -6.64 -1.39 -9.89
CA VAL A 87 -5.55 -2.34 -10.18
C VAL A 87 -6.01 -3.79 -10.01
N ALA A 88 -6.80 -4.07 -8.98
CA ALA A 88 -7.35 -5.40 -8.76
C ALA A 88 -8.35 -5.80 -9.83
N VAL A 89 -9.18 -4.87 -10.30
CA VAL A 89 -10.11 -5.10 -11.42
C VAL A 89 -9.33 -5.37 -12.70
N THR A 90 -8.26 -4.62 -12.99
CA THR A 90 -7.43 -4.87 -14.17
C THR A 90 -6.79 -6.26 -14.11
N LEU A 91 -6.33 -6.72 -12.95
CA LEU A 91 -5.81 -8.09 -12.79
C LEU A 91 -6.85 -9.16 -13.10
N ILE A 92 -8.11 -8.96 -12.66
CA ILE A 92 -9.21 -9.89 -12.99
C ILE A 92 -9.49 -9.88 -14.49
N GLN A 93 -9.49 -8.69 -15.12
CA GLN A 93 -9.69 -8.55 -16.57
C GLN A 93 -8.54 -9.15 -17.39
N SER A 94 -7.33 -9.21 -16.83
CA SER A 94 -6.15 -9.86 -17.42
C SER A 94 -6.06 -11.37 -17.10
N ASP A 95 -7.18 -12.03 -16.82
CA ASP A 95 -7.26 -13.46 -16.50
C ASP A 95 -6.44 -13.89 -15.25
N GLN A 96 -6.20 -12.97 -14.31
CA GLN A 96 -5.50 -13.23 -13.04
C GLN A 96 -6.41 -13.02 -11.81
N PRO A 97 -7.57 -13.70 -11.71
CA PRO A 97 -8.49 -13.52 -10.59
C PRO A 97 -7.88 -13.97 -9.25
N GLN A 98 -6.93 -14.91 -9.28
CA GLN A 98 -6.20 -15.36 -8.10
C GLN A 98 -5.35 -14.28 -7.43
N LEU A 99 -4.98 -13.21 -8.14
CA LEU A 99 -4.28 -12.06 -7.58
C LEU A 99 -5.25 -10.90 -7.32
N GLY A 100 -6.18 -10.65 -8.25
CA GLY A 100 -7.13 -9.55 -8.13
C GLY A 100 -8.13 -9.70 -6.98
N ILE A 101 -8.69 -10.90 -6.76
CA ILE A 101 -9.67 -11.11 -5.67
C ILE A 101 -9.04 -10.87 -4.29
N PRO A 102 -7.88 -11.48 -3.94
CA PRO A 102 -7.21 -11.17 -2.68
C PRO A 102 -6.87 -9.69 -2.53
N LEU A 103 -6.45 -9.02 -3.62
CA LEU A 103 -6.14 -7.60 -3.58
C LEU A 103 -7.37 -6.74 -3.24
N ILE A 104 -8.54 -7.05 -3.79
CA ILE A 104 -9.81 -6.40 -3.40
C ILE A 104 -10.07 -6.60 -1.91
N VAL A 105 -9.92 -7.83 -1.40
CA VAL A 105 -10.16 -8.14 0.02
C VAL A 105 -9.23 -7.34 0.93
N VAL A 106 -7.94 -7.27 0.59
CA VAL A 106 -6.95 -6.49 1.33
C VAL A 106 -7.29 -5.00 1.29
N ALA A 107 -7.64 -4.46 0.12
CA ALA A 107 -7.97 -3.05 -0.04
C ALA A 107 -9.21 -2.65 0.78
N LEU A 108 -10.25 -3.49 0.76
CA LEU A 108 -11.45 -3.28 1.57
C LEU A 108 -11.16 -3.40 3.07
N ALA A 109 -10.35 -4.38 3.48
CA ALA A 109 -9.94 -4.52 4.88
C ALA A 109 -9.13 -3.29 5.36
N GLY A 110 -8.24 -2.77 4.52
CA GLY A 110 -7.50 -1.53 4.77
C GLY A 110 -8.43 -0.33 4.93
N LEU A 111 -9.38 -0.14 4.01
CA LEU A 111 -10.38 0.93 4.12
C LEU A 111 -11.21 0.83 5.39
N VAL A 112 -11.73 -0.34 5.71
CA VAL A 112 -12.55 -0.55 6.90
C VAL A 112 -11.75 -0.24 8.16
N THR A 113 -10.50 -0.70 8.25
CA THR A 113 -9.64 -0.46 9.42
C THR A 113 -9.18 0.99 9.55
N LEU A 114 -8.93 1.68 8.44
CA LEU A 114 -8.59 3.12 8.41
C LEU A 114 -9.78 4.01 8.75
N LEU A 115 -10.99 3.65 8.32
CA LEU A 115 -12.21 4.43 8.58
C LEU A 115 -12.88 4.05 9.91
N ALA A 116 -12.44 2.99 10.58
CA ALA A 116 -13.00 2.57 11.85
C ALA A 116 -12.92 3.70 12.90
N PRO A 117 -13.97 3.88 13.74
CA PRO A 117 -13.99 4.88 14.79
C PRO A 117 -12.73 4.84 15.69
N PRO A 118 -12.25 3.67 16.16
CA PRO A 118 -11.07 3.61 17.03
C PRO A 118 -9.79 4.18 16.38
N THR A 119 -9.61 3.96 15.07
CA THR A 119 -8.49 4.53 14.31
C THR A 119 -8.66 6.05 14.18
N THR A 120 -9.88 6.52 13.95
CA THR A 120 -10.17 7.96 13.89
C THR A 120 -9.89 8.65 15.23
N HIS A 121 -10.35 8.07 16.34
CA HIS A 121 -10.09 8.59 17.69
C HIS A 121 -8.59 8.61 18.02
N ALA A 122 -7.85 7.55 17.66
CA ALA A 122 -6.41 7.52 17.92
C ALA A 122 -5.61 8.57 17.15
N LEU A 123 -6.05 8.94 15.95
CA LEU A 123 -5.37 9.94 15.13
C LEU A 123 -5.79 11.37 15.52
N TYR A 124 -7.08 11.61 15.73
CA TYR A 124 -7.62 12.96 15.92
C TYR A 124 -7.88 13.34 17.39
N GLY A 125 -7.74 12.41 18.33
CA GLY A 125 -8.11 12.61 19.73
C GLY A 125 -9.63 12.68 19.92
N ASP A 126 -10.08 12.59 21.17
CA ASP A 126 -11.46 12.93 21.53
C ASP A 126 -11.58 14.46 21.43
N GLY A 127 -12.32 14.94 20.44
CA GLY A 127 -12.61 16.38 20.27
C GLY A 127 -13.50 16.93 21.36
#